data_AF-A0A954X6P0-F1
#
_entry.id   AF-A0A954X6P0-F1
#
_cell.length_a   1.000
_cell.length_b   1.000
_cell.length_c   1.000
_cell.angle_alpha   90.00
_cell.angle_beta   90.00
_cell.angle_gamma   90.00
#
_symmetry.space_group_name_H-M   'P 1'
#
loop_
_entity.id
_entity.type
_entity.pdbx_description
1 polymer ?
#
loop_
_entity_poly.entity_id
_entity_poly.type
_entity_poly.pdbx_seq_one_letter_code
_entity_poly.pdbx_strand_id
1 'polypeptide(L)'
;AGFDAAHSKDVCGNDDPAAFLSKATYLEWFDKVRASSLEAFASLSDEELDKPGPEHFRQFCPTVGDLFALIATHPMMHAGQFVIVRRRLGKPVLM
;
A
#
# COMPACT_ATOMS: atom_id res chain seq x y z
N ALA A 1 19.37 7.62 4.00
CA ALA A 1 18.47 7.99 2.89
C ALA A 1 17.97 6.72 2.23
N GLY A 2 16.69 6.63 1.86
CA GLY A 2 16.07 5.42 1.32
C GLY A 2 14.54 5.48 1.46
N PHE A 3 13.84 4.49 0.91
CA PHE A 3 12.37 4.45 0.93
C PHE A 3 11.82 4.57 2.36
N ASP A 4 12.30 3.74 3.29
CA ASP A 4 11.81 3.73 4.68
C ASP A 4 12.03 5.06 5.40
N ALA A 5 13.18 5.70 5.19
CA ALA A 5 13.49 6.99 5.80
C ALA A 5 12.63 8.13 5.23
N ALA A 6 12.30 8.08 3.93
CA ALA A 6 11.50 9.11 3.26
C ALA A 6 9.98 8.96 3.53
N HIS A 7 9.51 7.78 3.94
CA HIS A 7 8.09 7.49 4.18
C HIS A 7 7.81 7.11 5.65
N SER A 8 8.73 7.41 6.57
CA SER A 8 8.50 7.15 7.99
C SER A 8 7.43 8.11 8.55
N LYS A 9 6.83 7.72 9.68
CA LYS A 9 5.85 8.57 10.37
C LYS A 9 6.45 9.89 10.84
N ASP A 10 7.75 9.93 11.13
CA ASP A 10 8.45 11.12 11.63
C ASP A 10 8.53 12.24 10.58
N VAL A 11 8.41 11.89 9.29
CA VAL A 11 8.46 12.84 8.17
C VAL A 11 7.12 12.98 7.43
N CYS A 12 6.01 12.55 8.05
CA CYS A 12 4.66 12.52 7.45
C CYS A 12 4.13 13.91 7.00
N GLY A 13 4.78 15.01 7.37
CA GLY A 13 4.44 16.38 6.92
C GLY A 13 5.36 16.95 5.83
N ASN A 14 6.23 16.14 5.23
CA ASN A 14 7.16 16.62 4.21
C ASN A 14 6.48 16.75 2.84
N ASP A 15 6.30 17.99 2.37
CA ASP A 15 5.76 18.31 1.05
C ASP A 15 6.84 18.64 0.01
N ASP A 16 8.15 18.49 0.33
CA ASP A 16 9.24 18.72 -0.63
C ASP A 16 9.32 17.59 -1.66
N PRO A 17 9.01 17.83 -2.95
CA PRO A 17 9.07 16.79 -3.98
C PRO A 17 10.49 16.24 -4.18
N ALA A 18 11.55 16.98 -3.84
CA ALA A 18 12.93 16.51 -3.95
C ALA A 18 13.29 15.43 -2.92
N ALA A 19 12.46 15.26 -1.87
CA ALA A 19 12.64 14.20 -0.88
C ALA A 19 12.12 12.82 -1.35
N PHE A 20 11.42 12.77 -2.49
CA PHE A 20 10.75 11.58 -3.01
C PHE A 20 11.29 11.17 -4.38
N LEU A 21 11.02 9.92 -4.77
CA LEU A 21 11.39 9.42 -6.10
C LEU A 21 10.47 9.96 -7.19
N SER A 22 10.84 9.72 -8.45
CA SER A 22 9.99 10.08 -9.57
C SER A 22 8.68 9.29 -9.57
N LYS A 23 7.61 9.89 -10.10
CA LYS A 23 6.32 9.19 -10.31
C LYS A 23 6.49 7.89 -11.10
N ALA A 24 7.33 7.89 -12.14
CA ALA A 24 7.55 6.72 -12.98
C ALA A 24 8.13 5.56 -12.16
N THR A 25 9.10 5.85 -11.29
CA THR A 25 9.70 4.86 -10.39
C THR A 25 8.67 4.28 -9.42
N TYR A 26 7.81 5.11 -8.83
CA TYR A 26 6.75 4.61 -7.94
C TYR A 26 5.72 3.73 -8.66
N LEU A 27 5.36 4.06 -9.90
CA LEU A 27 4.43 3.23 -10.69
C LEU A 27 5.06 1.89 -11.05
N GLU A 28 6.32 1.87 -11.46
CA GLU A 28 7.06 0.62 -11.72
C GLU A 28 7.10 -0.27 -10.46
N TRP A 29 7.39 0.32 -9.30
CA TRP A 29 7.43 -0.42 -8.04
C TRP A 29 6.06 -0.91 -7.61
N PHE A 30 5.02 -0.11 -7.83
CA PHE A 30 3.64 -0.51 -7.56
C PHE A 30 3.27 -1.75 -8.39
N ASP A 31 3.55 -1.74 -9.69
CA ASP A 31 3.26 -2.87 -10.58
C ASP A 31 4.05 -4.11 -10.17
N LYS A 32 5.33 -3.95 -9.81
CA LYS A 32 6.18 -5.04 -9.32
C LYS A 32 5.64 -5.66 -8.03
N VAL A 33 5.32 -4.83 -7.02
CA VAL A 33 4.77 -5.32 -5.75
C VAL A 33 3.43 -6.01 -5.98
N ARG A 34 2.57 -5.45 -6.84
CA ARG A 34 1.28 -6.05 -7.17
C ARG A 34 1.44 -7.43 -7.82
N ALA A 35 2.35 -7.56 -8.79
CA ALA A 35 2.64 -8.83 -9.43
C ALA A 35 3.16 -9.87 -8.42
N SER A 36 4.13 -9.49 -7.59
CA SER A 36 4.68 -10.40 -6.57
C SER A 36 3.66 -10.79 -5.50
N SER A 37 2.78 -9.89 -5.06
CA SER A 37 1.70 -10.23 -4.12
C SER A 37 0.69 -11.21 -4.74
N LEU A 38 0.35 -11.06 -6.02
CA LEU A 38 -0.55 -11.98 -6.71
C LEU A 38 0.09 -13.37 -6.91
N GLU A 39 1.37 -13.42 -7.27
CA GLU A 39 2.13 -14.66 -7.39
C GLU A 39 2.20 -15.40 -6.05
N ALA A 40 2.54 -14.68 -4.97
CA ALA A 40 2.57 -15.24 -3.63
C ALA A 40 1.20 -15.77 -3.22
N PHE A 41 0.12 -15.00 -3.43
CA PHE A 41 -1.23 -15.45 -3.13
C PHE A 41 -1.61 -16.74 -3.89
N ALA A 42 -1.31 -16.79 -5.20
CA ALA A 42 -1.63 -17.94 -6.04
C ALA A 42 -0.84 -19.21 -5.68
N SER A 43 0.26 -19.08 -4.94
CA SER A 43 1.09 -20.22 -4.50
C SER A 43 0.61 -20.90 -3.21
N LEU A 44 -0.32 -20.28 -2.48
CA LEU A 44 -0.79 -20.75 -1.17
C LEU A 44 -2.07 -21.58 -1.31
N SER A 45 -2.22 -22.63 -0.49
CA SER A 45 -3.50 -23.34 -0.34
C SER A 45 -4.44 -22.63 0.63
N ASP A 46 -5.72 -22.99 0.63
CA ASP A 46 -6.72 -22.47 1.57
C ASP A 46 -6.28 -22.71 3.04
N GLU A 47 -5.72 -23.89 3.35
CA GLU A 47 -5.20 -24.18 4.69
C GLU A 47 -4.00 -23.30 5.07
N GLU A 48 -3.22 -22.85 4.09
CA GLU A 48 -2.13 -21.92 4.35
C GLU A 48 -2.62 -20.49 4.57
N LEU A 49 -3.67 -20.09 3.86
CA LEU A 49 -4.33 -18.80 4.07
C LEU A 49 -4.96 -18.72 5.46
N ASP A 50 -5.47 -19.84 5.99
CA ASP A 50 -6.05 -19.93 7.35
C ASP A 50 -5.00 -19.93 8.48
N LYS A 51 -3.69 -20.05 8.17
CA LYS A 51 -2.64 -20.00 9.20
C LYS A 51 -2.63 -18.63 9.90
N PRO A 52 -2.21 -18.55 11.18
CA PRO A 52 -2.09 -17.29 11.88
C PRO A 52 -1.18 -16.29 11.14
N GLY A 53 -1.66 -15.06 10.98
CA GLY A 53 -0.89 -13.96 10.41
C GLY A 53 0.30 -13.54 11.32
N PRO A 54 1.18 -12.64 10.82
CA PRO A 54 2.30 -12.11 11.59
C PRO A 54 1.85 -11.50 12.92
N GLU A 55 2.61 -11.74 13.99
CA GLU A 55 2.20 -11.40 15.37
C GLU A 55 1.77 -9.94 15.55
N HIS A 56 2.51 -9.01 14.96
CA HIS A 56 2.22 -7.57 15.05
C HIS A 56 0.96 -7.12 14.29
N PHE A 57 0.49 -7.92 13.33
CA PHE A 57 -0.73 -7.67 12.56
C PHE A 57 -1.93 -8.47 13.08
N ARG A 58 -1.71 -9.54 13.86
CA ARG A 58 -2.73 -10.55 14.21
C ARG A 58 -3.98 -9.99 14.89
N GLN A 59 -3.88 -8.84 15.55
CA GLN A 59 -5.03 -8.19 16.20
C GLN A 59 -6.11 -7.71 15.20
N PHE A 60 -5.74 -7.43 13.95
CA PHE A 60 -6.68 -6.96 12.90
C PHE A 60 -6.52 -7.67 11.55
N CYS A 61 -5.46 -8.47 11.36
CA CYS A 61 -5.34 -9.49 10.32
C CYS A 61 -5.02 -10.85 10.98
N PRO A 62 -6.04 -11.54 11.55
CA PRO A 62 -5.84 -12.80 12.27
C PRO A 62 -5.13 -13.89 11.46
N THR A 63 -5.42 -14.00 10.16
CA THR A 63 -4.90 -15.03 9.26
C THR A 63 -3.97 -14.45 8.18
N VAL A 64 -3.27 -15.33 7.46
CA VAL A 64 -2.50 -14.95 6.25
C VAL A 64 -3.45 -14.42 5.17
N GLY A 65 -4.63 -15.01 5.02
CA GLY A 65 -5.67 -14.52 4.12
C GLY A 65 -6.12 -13.10 4.43
N ASP A 66 -6.30 -12.76 5.71
CA ASP A 66 -6.66 -11.41 6.15
C ASP A 66 -5.57 -10.38 5.80
N LEU A 67 -4.30 -10.78 5.80
CA LEU A 67 -3.20 -9.93 5.37
C LEU A 67 -3.26 -9.62 3.86
N PHE A 68 -3.58 -10.62 3.02
CA PHE A 68 -3.80 -10.38 1.59
C PHE A 68 -5.02 -9.50 1.34
N ALA A 69 -6.10 -9.67 2.10
CA ALA A 69 -7.26 -8.78 2.05
C ALA A 69 -6.89 -7.34 2.42
N LEU A 70 -6.06 -7.14 3.45
CA LEU A 70 -5.53 -5.83 3.82
C LEU A 70 -4.71 -5.22 2.67
N ILE A 71 -3.77 -5.97 2.08
CA ILE A 71 -2.95 -5.51 0.96
C ILE A 71 -3.83 -5.09 -0.23
N ALA A 72 -4.90 -5.84 -0.51
CA ALA A 72 -5.80 -5.56 -1.63
C ALA A 72 -6.70 -4.34 -1.40
N THR A 73 -7.14 -4.11 -0.17
CA THR A 73 -8.20 -3.12 0.13
C THR A 73 -7.68 -1.81 0.73
N HIS A 74 -6.56 -1.84 1.45
CA HIS A 74 -5.96 -0.66 2.08
C HIS A 74 -5.72 0.52 1.11
N PRO A 75 -5.24 0.32 -0.14
CA PRO A 75 -5.07 1.42 -1.08
C PRO A 75 -6.36 2.20 -1.36
N MET A 76 -7.54 1.57 -1.23
CA MET A 76 -8.83 2.26 -1.40
C MET A 76 -9.08 3.32 -0.33
N MET A 77 -8.59 3.11 0.89
CA MET A 77 -8.65 4.13 1.96
C MET A 77 -7.85 5.37 1.56
N HIS A 78 -6.66 5.18 0.98
CA HIS A 78 -5.83 6.27 0.48
C HIS A 78 -6.43 6.95 -0.76
N ALA A 79 -7.09 6.20 -1.65
CA ALA A 79 -7.79 6.78 -2.79
C ALA A 79 -8.80 7.86 -2.34
N GLY A 80 -9.52 7.61 -1.24
CA GLY A 80 -10.42 8.59 -0.62
C GLY A 80 -9.71 9.87 -0.15
N GLN A 81 -8.52 9.74 0.43
CA GLN A 81 -7.69 10.89 0.84
C GLN A 81 -7.26 11.73 -0.38
N PHE A 82 -6.87 11.07 -1.47
CA PHE A 82 -6.45 11.74 -2.71
C PHE A 82 -7.57 12.54 -3.37
N VAL A 83 -8.84 12.16 -3.21
CA VAL A 83 -9.99 12.94 -3.74
C VAL A 83 -9.96 14.38 -3.22
N ILE A 84 -9.65 14.57 -1.93
CA ILE A 84 -9.59 15.90 -1.31
C ILE A 84 -8.41 16.70 -1.86
N VAL A 85 -7.23 16.08 -2.00
CA VAL A 85 -6.03 16.71 -2.59
C VAL A 85 -6.33 17.17 -4.02
N ARG A 86 -6.93 16.30 -4.84
CA ARG A 86 -7.31 16.65 -6.22
C ARG A 86 -8.28 17.82 -6.29
N ARG A 87 -9.29 17.85 -5.41
CA ARG A 87 -10.26 18.95 -5.33
C ARG A 87 -9.59 20.27 -4.97
N ARG A 88 -8.69 20.28 -3.98
CA ARG A 88 -7.93 21.49 -3.60
C ARG A 88 -7.05 22.03 -4.74
N LEU A 89 -6.56 21.14 -5.62
CA LEU A 89 -5.76 21.49 -6.79
C LEU A 89 -6.59 21.77 -8.05
N GLY A 90 -7.92 21.84 -7.96
CA GLY A 90 -8.81 22.07 -9.11
C GLY A 90 -8.78 20.95 -10.16
N LYS A 91 -8.34 19.73 -9.80
CA LYS A 91 -8.26 18.59 -10.70
C LYS A 91 -9.62 17.89 -10.82
N PRO A 92 -9.95 17.30 -11.98
CA PRO A 92 -11.22 16.61 -12.18
C PRO A 92 -11.33 15.37 -11.28
N VAL A 93 -12.57 15.02 -10.95
CA VAL A 93 -12.94 13.71 -10.39
C VAL A 93 -12.61 12.65 -11.44
N LEU A 94 -11.95 11.59 -11.03
CA LEU A 94 -11.68 10.42 -11.87
C LEU A 94 -12.65 9.31 -11.45
N MET A 95 -13.20 8.61 -12.43
CA MET A 95 -13.99 7.40 -12.22
C MET A 95 -13.09 6.16 -12.27
#